data_AF-F2C8W5-F1
#
_entry.id   AF-F2C8W5-F1
#
_cell.length_a   1.000
_cell.length_b   1.000
_cell.length_c   1.000
_cell.angle_alpha   90.00
_cell.angle_beta   90.00
_cell.angle_gamma   90.00
#
_symmetry.space_group_name_H-M   'P 1'
#
loop_
_entity.id
_entity.type
_entity.pdbx_description
1 polymer ?
#
loop_
_entity_poly.entity_id
_entity_poly.type
_entity_poly.pdbx_seq_one_letter_code
_entity_poly.pdbx_strand_id
1 'polypeptide(L)'
;MKADGVEFPIHLDIPVDQTATSKVQRVQSLKQSIEKTLGTDNVVIDVHQLSKDEVTNITLFAPSAAEEDWDISDNVGWSPDYQDPSTYLDVIKPGGENTKTFLGFDGTDNAAAKQVGLDEYTKLVDEAGAEKQDLNKRYEKYAAAQAWLTDSALLIPVTSRTGRPTLTKVVPFSAPFAWSGAKAREAASYKYMKLQDEPVTTKDYNSAQEKWNKERAESNKKAQEELADHVK
;
A
#
# COMPACT_ATOMS: atom_id res chain seq x y z
N MET A 1 -23.74 6.12 17.57
CA MET A 1 -23.89 4.65 17.58
C MET A 1 -25.21 4.19 18.19
N LYS A 2 -25.45 4.22 19.52
CA LYS A 2 -26.78 3.83 20.07
C LYS A 2 -27.94 4.72 19.57
N ALA A 3 -27.67 6.02 19.41
CA ALA A 3 -28.62 6.97 18.83
C ALA A 3 -28.89 6.73 17.32
N ASP A 4 -28.02 5.97 16.65
CA ASP A 4 -28.12 5.64 15.22
C ASP A 4 -28.67 4.22 15.03
N GLY A 5 -29.20 3.59 16.08
CA GLY A 5 -29.81 2.25 16.02
C GLY A 5 -28.83 1.08 16.06
N VAL A 6 -27.55 1.31 16.38
CA VAL A 6 -26.54 0.24 16.43
C VAL A 6 -26.75 -0.64 17.66
N GLU A 7 -26.93 -1.94 17.42
CA GLU A 7 -26.96 -2.98 18.45
C GLU A 7 -25.53 -3.38 18.85
N PHE A 8 -25.34 -3.66 20.14
CA PHE A 8 -24.03 -3.96 20.72
C PHE A 8 -24.00 -5.38 21.29
N PRO A 9 -22.87 -6.09 21.20
CA PRO A 9 -21.62 -5.63 20.60
C PRO A 9 -21.67 -5.60 19.07
N ILE A 10 -20.89 -4.69 18.46
CA ILE A 10 -20.66 -4.70 17.02
C ILE A 10 -19.69 -5.85 16.73
N HIS A 11 -20.10 -6.77 15.87
CA HIS A 11 -19.27 -7.83 15.36
C HIS A 11 -18.57 -7.37 14.08
N LEU A 12 -17.26 -7.61 13.98
CA LEU A 12 -16.46 -7.31 12.79
C LEU A 12 -15.71 -8.56 12.34
N ASP A 13 -15.98 -8.99 11.13
CA ASP A 13 -15.46 -10.21 10.54
C ASP A 13 -14.09 -9.98 9.87
N ILE A 14 -13.15 -10.87 10.15
CA ILE A 14 -11.82 -10.90 9.50
C ILE A 14 -11.45 -12.32 9.03
N PRO A 15 -11.54 -12.61 7.73
CA PRO A 15 -11.11 -13.88 7.18
C PRO A 15 -9.58 -13.97 7.11
N VAL A 16 -9.04 -15.15 7.43
CA VAL A 16 -7.60 -15.41 7.40
C VAL A 16 -7.32 -16.83 6.92
N ASP A 17 -6.30 -16.98 6.07
CA ASP A 17 -5.83 -18.29 5.64
C ASP A 17 -5.25 -19.04 6.86
N GLN A 18 -5.92 -20.11 7.26
CA GLN A 18 -5.56 -20.91 8.43
C GLN A 18 -4.15 -21.51 8.34
N THR A 19 -3.60 -21.66 7.13
CA THR A 19 -2.26 -22.18 6.90
C THR A 19 -1.17 -21.10 7.03
N ALA A 20 -1.56 -19.82 6.96
CA ALA A 20 -0.67 -18.67 7.07
C ALA A 20 -0.46 -18.27 8.54
N THR A 21 0.31 -19.08 9.28
CA THR A 21 0.52 -18.91 10.74
C THR A 21 0.91 -17.49 11.17
N SER A 22 1.75 -16.80 10.39
CA SER A 22 2.14 -15.40 10.68
C SER A 22 0.99 -14.41 10.50
N LYS A 23 0.08 -14.64 9.54
CA LYS A 23 -1.15 -13.84 9.39
C LYS A 23 -2.12 -14.11 10.54
N VAL A 24 -2.34 -15.39 10.88
CA VAL A 24 -3.22 -15.77 12.01
C VAL A 24 -2.77 -15.10 13.30
N GLN A 25 -1.47 -15.12 13.60
CA GLN A 25 -0.92 -14.43 14.79
C GLN A 25 -1.14 -12.92 14.76
N ARG A 26 -0.96 -12.28 13.59
CA ARG A 26 -1.20 -10.84 13.42
C ARG A 26 -2.68 -10.48 13.65
N VAL A 27 -3.59 -11.23 13.05
CA VAL A 27 -5.05 -11.02 13.21
C VAL A 27 -5.48 -11.23 14.67
N GLN A 28 -4.94 -12.26 15.35
CA GLN A 28 -5.21 -12.47 16.78
C GLN A 28 -4.69 -11.32 17.65
N SER A 29 -3.51 -10.77 17.32
CA SER A 29 -2.98 -9.59 18.01
C SER A 29 -3.83 -8.34 17.75
N LEU A 30 -4.39 -8.18 16.55
CA LEU A 30 -5.31 -7.09 16.23
C LEU A 30 -6.60 -7.22 17.06
N LYS A 31 -7.23 -8.39 17.05
CA LYS A 31 -8.41 -8.72 17.87
C LYS A 31 -8.19 -8.34 19.33
N GLN A 32 -7.12 -8.86 19.95
CA GLN A 32 -6.80 -8.57 21.34
C GLN A 32 -6.63 -7.07 21.61
N SER A 33 -6.01 -6.33 20.70
CA SER A 33 -5.80 -4.89 20.85
C SER A 33 -7.10 -4.11 20.78
N ILE A 34 -7.96 -4.42 19.81
CA ILE A 34 -9.26 -3.76 19.63
C ILE A 34 -10.18 -4.08 20.82
N GLU A 35 -10.38 -5.36 21.13
CA GLU A 35 -11.30 -5.78 22.20
C GLU A 35 -10.86 -5.30 23.58
N LYS A 36 -9.54 -5.25 23.84
CA LYS A 36 -9.02 -4.70 25.10
C LYS A 36 -9.23 -3.19 25.20
N THR A 37 -9.14 -2.47 24.08
CA THR A 37 -9.22 -1.00 24.06
C THR A 37 -10.67 -0.52 24.07
N LEU A 38 -11.53 -1.16 23.28
CA LEU A 38 -12.93 -0.78 23.11
C LEU A 38 -13.87 -1.54 24.06
N GLY A 39 -13.46 -2.68 24.58
CA GLY A 39 -14.28 -3.57 25.42
C GLY A 39 -15.17 -4.47 24.57
N THR A 40 -15.29 -5.75 24.99
CA THR A 40 -16.10 -6.77 24.29
C THR A 40 -17.60 -6.51 24.36
N ASP A 41 -18.06 -5.67 25.29
CA ASP A 41 -19.45 -5.19 25.33
C ASP A 41 -19.75 -4.20 24.19
N ASN A 42 -18.70 -3.65 23.55
CA ASN A 42 -18.82 -2.68 22.46
C ASN A 42 -18.42 -3.28 21.10
N VAL A 43 -17.28 -3.97 21.02
CA VAL A 43 -16.77 -4.53 19.76
C VAL A 43 -16.21 -5.92 19.98
N VAL A 44 -16.56 -6.85 19.09
CA VAL A 44 -16.03 -8.21 19.00
C VAL A 44 -15.45 -8.41 17.60
N ILE A 45 -14.23 -8.94 17.52
CA ILE A 45 -13.59 -9.28 16.25
C ILE A 45 -13.73 -10.78 15.99
N ASP A 46 -14.48 -11.16 14.97
CA ASP A 46 -14.67 -12.57 14.62
C ASP A 46 -13.64 -13.00 13.58
N VAL A 47 -12.76 -13.91 14.00
CA VAL A 47 -11.65 -14.40 13.16
C VAL A 47 -12.07 -15.68 12.45
N HIS A 48 -12.26 -15.59 11.15
CA HIS A 48 -12.64 -16.72 10.31
C HIS A 48 -11.40 -17.37 9.71
N GLN A 49 -10.94 -18.46 10.34
CA GLN A 49 -9.84 -19.26 9.80
C GLN A 49 -10.37 -20.20 8.72
N LEU A 50 -10.10 -19.86 7.47
CA LEU A 50 -10.61 -20.55 6.27
C LEU A 50 -9.46 -21.14 5.45
N SER A 51 -9.77 -21.98 4.46
CA SER A 51 -8.78 -22.38 3.47
C SER A 51 -8.34 -21.18 2.61
N LYS A 52 -7.13 -21.26 2.04
CA LYS A 52 -6.62 -20.21 1.15
C LYS A 52 -7.59 -19.86 0.02
N ASP A 53 -8.16 -20.88 -0.62
CA ASP A 53 -9.06 -20.69 -1.76
C ASP A 53 -10.34 -19.96 -1.33
N GLU A 54 -10.94 -20.35 -0.20
CA GLU A 54 -12.11 -19.68 0.38
C GLU A 54 -11.80 -18.21 0.68
N VAL A 55 -10.70 -17.93 1.39
CA VAL A 55 -10.30 -16.54 1.69
C VAL A 55 -10.14 -15.73 0.42
N THR A 56 -9.48 -16.25 -0.61
CA THR A 56 -9.27 -15.50 -1.85
C THR A 56 -10.56 -15.29 -2.63
N ASN A 57 -11.52 -16.22 -2.56
CA ASN A 57 -12.79 -16.10 -3.27
C ASN A 57 -13.74 -15.08 -2.65
N ILE A 58 -13.75 -14.94 -1.33
CA ILE A 58 -14.57 -13.94 -0.61
C ILE A 58 -13.85 -12.59 -0.43
N THR A 59 -12.63 -12.49 -0.95
CA THR A 59 -11.84 -11.25 -0.97
C THR A 59 -11.42 -10.93 -2.41
N LEU A 60 -10.16 -11.17 -2.77
CA LEU A 60 -9.54 -10.78 -4.02
C LEU A 60 -10.30 -11.17 -5.32
N PHE A 61 -10.98 -12.31 -5.32
CA PHE A 61 -11.68 -12.85 -6.50
C PHE A 61 -13.20 -12.74 -6.43
N ALA A 62 -13.74 -12.00 -5.46
CA ALA A 62 -15.18 -11.75 -5.39
C ALA A 62 -15.64 -11.02 -6.67
N PRO A 63 -16.66 -11.53 -7.38
CA PRO A 63 -17.06 -10.98 -8.67
C PRO A 63 -17.86 -9.68 -8.54
N SER A 64 -18.42 -9.38 -7.36
CA SER A 64 -19.14 -8.13 -7.04
C SER A 64 -18.81 -7.65 -5.63
N ALA A 65 -19.08 -6.38 -5.33
CA ALA A 65 -18.88 -5.84 -3.98
C ALA A 65 -19.77 -6.54 -2.94
N ALA A 66 -20.95 -7.00 -3.33
CA ALA A 66 -21.87 -7.71 -2.44
C ALA A 66 -21.40 -9.14 -2.08
N GLU A 67 -20.39 -9.65 -2.80
CA GLU A 67 -19.79 -10.96 -2.56
C GLU A 67 -18.45 -10.85 -1.80
N GLU A 68 -17.98 -9.64 -1.51
CA GLU A 68 -16.93 -9.40 -0.52
C GLU A 68 -17.53 -9.63 0.88
N ASP A 69 -17.01 -10.61 1.62
CA ASP A 69 -17.57 -11.04 2.91
C ASP A 69 -16.56 -10.85 4.04
N TRP A 70 -16.35 -9.58 4.43
CA TRP A 70 -15.44 -9.16 5.50
C TRP A 70 -15.68 -7.70 5.91
N ASP A 71 -15.37 -7.37 7.16
CA ASP A 71 -15.36 -5.98 7.66
C ASP A 71 -13.94 -5.41 7.75
N ILE A 72 -12.96 -6.27 8.06
CA ILE A 72 -11.54 -5.93 8.08
C ILE A 72 -10.76 -6.97 7.28
N SER A 73 -9.91 -6.52 6.35
CA SER A 73 -9.09 -7.42 5.52
C SER A 73 -7.63 -7.00 5.44
N ASP A 74 -6.75 -8.01 5.52
CA ASP A 74 -5.33 -7.90 5.15
C ASP A 74 -4.97 -8.78 3.94
N ASN A 75 -5.99 -9.30 3.25
CA ASN A 75 -5.86 -10.20 2.11
C ASN A 75 -5.86 -9.47 0.77
N VAL A 76 -6.35 -8.23 0.76
CA VAL A 76 -6.34 -7.33 -0.38
C VAL A 76 -5.24 -6.29 -0.21
N GLY A 77 -4.68 -5.80 -1.31
CA GLY A 77 -3.64 -4.79 -1.24
C GLY A 77 -3.18 -4.31 -2.60
N TRP A 78 -2.39 -3.25 -2.56
CA TRP A 78 -1.85 -2.61 -3.75
C TRP A 78 -0.33 -2.43 -3.66
N SER A 79 0.33 -2.50 -4.80
CA SER A 79 1.76 -2.18 -4.96
C SER A 79 1.91 -1.16 -6.08
N PRO A 80 2.91 -0.27 -6.02
CA PRO A 80 2.99 0.85 -6.93
C PRO A 80 3.42 0.36 -8.31
N ASP A 81 2.66 0.76 -9.33
CA ASP A 81 2.98 0.47 -10.73
C ASP A 81 4.05 1.44 -11.25
N TYR A 82 3.98 2.70 -10.82
CA TYR A 82 4.89 3.79 -11.23
C TYR A 82 5.25 4.68 -10.03
N GLN A 83 6.30 5.50 -10.19
CA GLN A 83 6.90 6.31 -9.10
C GLN A 83 6.19 7.65 -8.93
N ASP A 84 4.91 7.63 -8.58
CA ASP A 84 4.10 8.82 -8.30
C ASP A 84 3.08 8.49 -7.20
N PRO A 85 2.77 9.38 -6.25
CA PRO A 85 1.76 9.14 -5.23
C PRO A 85 0.40 8.70 -5.81
N SER A 86 0.06 9.16 -7.01
CA SER A 86 -1.20 8.81 -7.67
C SER A 86 -1.37 7.31 -7.88
N THR A 87 -0.28 6.54 -7.98
CA THR A 87 -0.38 5.07 -8.10
C THR A 87 -1.11 4.43 -6.91
N TYR A 88 -1.05 5.01 -5.71
CA TYR A 88 -1.78 4.53 -4.53
C TYR A 88 -3.09 5.28 -4.30
N LEU A 89 -3.15 6.56 -4.67
CA LEU A 89 -4.32 7.39 -4.37
C LEU A 89 -5.45 7.17 -5.39
N ASP A 90 -5.12 6.97 -6.67
CA ASP A 90 -6.14 6.81 -7.73
C ASP A 90 -6.95 5.53 -7.56
N VAL A 91 -6.37 4.48 -6.98
CA VAL A 91 -7.06 3.18 -6.81
C VAL A 91 -8.16 3.19 -5.77
N ILE A 92 -8.28 4.27 -5.01
CA ILE A 92 -9.32 4.49 -4.00
C ILE A 92 -10.48 5.35 -4.53
N LYS A 93 -10.36 5.88 -5.76
CA LYS A 93 -11.45 6.62 -6.40
C LYS A 93 -12.61 5.70 -6.79
N PRO A 94 -13.88 6.07 -6.53
CA PRO A 94 -15.04 5.26 -6.88
C PRO A 94 -15.08 4.85 -8.35
N GLY A 95 -15.64 3.66 -8.61
CA GLY A 95 -15.84 3.12 -9.95
C GLY A 95 -14.63 2.39 -10.55
N GLY A 96 -13.52 2.30 -9.82
CA GLY A 96 -12.42 1.40 -10.16
C GLY A 96 -12.66 -0.03 -9.66
N GLU A 97 -12.01 -1.01 -10.29
CA GLU A 97 -12.03 -2.41 -9.82
C GLU A 97 -11.48 -2.53 -8.38
N ASN A 98 -10.50 -1.71 -8.04
CA ASN A 98 -9.87 -1.70 -6.71
C ASN A 98 -10.82 -1.19 -5.61
N THR A 99 -11.70 -0.22 -5.88
CA THR A 99 -12.65 0.26 -4.85
C THR A 99 -13.72 -0.76 -4.49
N LYS A 100 -14.09 -1.63 -5.44
CA LYS A 100 -14.92 -2.79 -5.14
C LYS A 100 -14.19 -3.68 -4.12
N THR A 101 -12.96 -4.07 -4.44
CA THR A 101 -12.18 -5.02 -3.63
C THR A 101 -11.64 -4.45 -2.31
N PHE A 102 -11.48 -3.13 -2.18
CA PHE A 102 -10.96 -2.53 -0.94
C PHE A 102 -12.04 -1.94 -0.04
N LEU A 103 -13.17 -1.51 -0.60
CA LEU A 103 -14.17 -0.73 0.13
C LEU A 103 -15.61 -1.19 -0.12
N GLY A 104 -15.83 -2.25 -0.91
CA GLY A 104 -17.17 -2.78 -1.17
C GLY A 104 -18.06 -1.84 -2.01
N PHE A 105 -17.47 -1.05 -2.91
CA PHE A 105 -18.24 -0.14 -3.78
C PHE A 105 -18.18 -0.56 -5.26
N ASP A 106 -19.34 -0.91 -5.80
CA ASP A 106 -19.54 -1.07 -7.24
C ASP A 106 -20.00 0.24 -7.91
N GLY A 107 -19.52 0.46 -9.14
CA GLY A 107 -19.90 1.58 -9.99
C GLY A 107 -19.32 2.93 -9.57
N THR A 108 -19.49 3.94 -10.43
CA THR A 108 -19.04 5.31 -10.19
C THR A 108 -20.02 6.14 -9.36
N ASP A 109 -21.29 5.74 -9.31
CA ASP A 109 -22.36 6.45 -8.59
C ASP A 109 -22.92 5.56 -7.47
N ASN A 110 -22.20 5.49 -6.35
CA ASN A 110 -22.54 4.65 -5.21
C ASN A 110 -22.91 5.50 -3.98
N ALA A 111 -24.09 5.27 -3.41
CA ALA A 111 -24.59 6.07 -2.29
C ALA A 111 -23.72 5.93 -1.02
N ALA A 112 -23.19 4.74 -0.74
CA ALA A 112 -22.33 4.51 0.41
C ALA A 112 -20.96 5.19 0.22
N ALA A 113 -20.39 5.14 -0.98
CA ALA A 113 -19.16 5.88 -1.32
C ALA A 113 -19.31 7.39 -1.08
N LYS A 114 -20.46 7.97 -1.45
CA LYS A 114 -20.77 9.39 -1.17
C LYS A 114 -20.93 9.67 0.31
N GLN A 115 -21.58 8.77 1.06
CA GLN A 115 -21.80 8.91 2.50
C GLN A 115 -20.48 8.95 3.27
N VAL A 116 -19.47 8.17 2.85
CA VAL A 116 -18.13 8.19 3.45
C VAL A 116 -17.23 9.29 2.87
N GLY A 117 -17.75 10.14 1.98
CA GLY A 117 -17.08 11.34 1.49
C GLY A 117 -16.08 11.13 0.35
N LEU A 118 -16.15 10.01 -0.39
CA LEU A 118 -15.21 9.74 -1.48
C LEU A 118 -15.30 10.72 -2.65
N ASP A 119 -16.38 11.50 -2.77
CA ASP A 119 -16.50 12.60 -3.73
C ASP A 119 -15.45 13.70 -3.45
N GLU A 120 -15.28 14.07 -2.17
CA GLU A 120 -14.28 15.08 -1.77
C GLU A 120 -12.86 14.53 -1.94
N TYR A 121 -12.65 13.26 -1.57
CA TYR A 121 -11.38 12.59 -1.82
C TYR A 121 -11.01 12.59 -3.31
N THR A 122 -11.95 12.21 -4.18
CA THR A 122 -11.76 12.18 -5.63
C THR A 122 -11.35 13.55 -6.15
N LYS A 123 -12.02 14.60 -5.69
CA LYS A 123 -11.67 15.98 -6.04
C LYS A 123 -10.24 16.36 -5.63
N LEU A 124 -9.82 16.02 -4.40
CA LEU A 124 -8.44 16.29 -3.95
C LEU A 124 -7.40 15.58 -4.83
N VAL A 125 -7.65 14.31 -5.17
CA VAL A 125 -6.76 13.52 -6.03
C VAL A 125 -6.70 14.07 -7.45
N ASP A 126 -7.84 14.45 -8.03
CA ASP A 126 -7.91 15.00 -9.38
C ASP A 126 -7.28 16.40 -9.47
N GLU A 127 -7.48 17.25 -8.47
CA GLU A 127 -6.82 18.57 -8.37
C GLU A 127 -5.30 18.47 -8.22
N ALA A 128 -4.82 17.45 -7.52
CA ALA A 128 -3.40 17.10 -7.47
C ALA A 128 -2.92 16.61 -8.83
N GLY A 129 -3.64 15.66 -9.44
CA GLY A 129 -3.33 15.13 -10.77
C GLY A 129 -3.32 16.18 -11.88
N ALA A 130 -4.13 17.23 -11.77
CA ALA A 130 -4.19 18.32 -12.74
C ALA A 130 -2.99 19.29 -12.68
N GLU A 131 -2.23 19.33 -11.58
CA GLU A 131 -1.00 20.11 -11.50
C GLU A 131 0.11 19.41 -12.31
N LYS A 132 0.46 19.96 -13.48
CA LYS A 132 1.44 19.36 -14.40
C LYS A 132 2.78 20.09 -14.44
N GLN A 133 2.88 21.28 -13.86
CA GLN A 133 4.02 22.18 -14.04
C GLN A 133 4.87 22.27 -12.77
N ASP A 134 4.24 22.30 -11.60
CA ASP A 134 4.94 22.38 -10.31
C ASP A 134 4.82 21.08 -9.53
N LEU A 135 5.91 20.31 -9.52
CA LEU A 135 5.96 19.01 -8.85
C LEU A 135 5.80 19.12 -7.32
N ASN A 136 6.36 20.15 -6.70
CA ASN A 136 6.26 20.32 -5.26
C ASN A 136 4.81 20.61 -4.87
N LYS A 137 4.16 21.53 -5.59
CA LYS A 137 2.76 21.86 -5.39
C LYS A 137 1.84 20.65 -5.65
N ARG A 138 2.14 19.83 -6.66
CA ARG A 138 1.44 18.56 -6.91
C ARG A 138 1.53 17.63 -5.71
N TYR A 139 2.73 17.47 -5.15
CA TYR A 139 2.96 16.59 -4.01
C TYR A 139 2.32 17.12 -2.71
N GLU A 140 2.29 18.43 -2.49
CA GLU A 140 1.53 19.04 -1.39
C GLU A 140 0.03 18.73 -1.51
N LYS A 141 -0.54 18.81 -2.72
CA LYS A 141 -1.94 18.44 -2.95
C LYS A 141 -2.19 16.94 -2.74
N TYR A 142 -1.31 16.06 -3.22
CA TYR A 142 -1.43 14.63 -2.91
C TYR A 142 -1.29 14.35 -1.42
N ALA A 143 -0.47 15.11 -0.69
CA ALA A 143 -0.39 14.98 0.76
C ALA A 143 -1.71 15.35 1.45
N ALA A 144 -2.43 16.35 0.94
CA ALA A 144 -3.77 16.67 1.43
C ALA A 144 -4.78 15.54 1.18
N ALA A 145 -4.75 14.92 -0.01
CA ALA A 145 -5.57 13.74 -0.30
C ALA A 145 -5.23 12.54 0.60
N GLN A 146 -3.93 12.30 0.84
CA GLN A 146 -3.47 11.25 1.76
C GLN A 146 -3.89 11.52 3.21
N ALA A 147 -3.82 12.77 3.67
CA ALA A 147 -4.25 13.16 5.01
C ALA A 147 -5.74 12.90 5.19
N TRP A 148 -6.57 13.30 4.22
CA TRP A 148 -7.99 12.99 4.20
C TRP A 148 -8.24 11.48 4.32
N LEU A 149 -7.50 10.67 3.57
CA LEU A 149 -7.66 9.21 3.58
C LEU A 149 -7.26 8.57 4.91
N THR A 150 -6.25 9.12 5.58
CA THR A 150 -5.85 8.69 6.92
C THR A 150 -6.90 9.08 7.96
N ASP A 151 -7.47 10.28 7.86
CA ASP A 151 -8.49 10.77 8.79
C ASP A 151 -9.84 10.06 8.62
N SER A 152 -10.15 9.56 7.42
CA SER A 152 -11.40 8.83 7.15
C SER A 152 -11.46 7.43 7.76
N ALA A 153 -10.31 6.87 8.14
CA ALA A 153 -10.14 5.50 8.65
C ALA A 153 -10.64 4.38 7.71
N LEU A 154 -10.93 4.69 6.43
CA LEU A 154 -11.27 3.69 5.40
C LEU A 154 -10.10 2.74 5.12
N LEU A 155 -8.88 3.24 5.28
CA LEU A 155 -7.64 2.47 5.23
C LEU A 155 -6.82 2.80 6.46
N ILE A 156 -6.32 1.77 7.14
CA ILE A 156 -5.52 1.90 8.37
C ILE A 156 -4.09 1.45 8.07
N PRO A 157 -3.15 2.37 7.78
CA PRO A 157 -1.77 2.00 7.51
C PRO A 157 -1.10 1.46 8.78
N VAL A 158 -0.67 0.19 8.75
CA VAL A 158 -0.03 -0.45 9.92
C VAL A 158 1.50 -0.41 9.87
N THR A 159 2.08 -0.55 8.68
CA THR A 159 3.55 -0.54 8.52
C THR A 159 3.97 0.11 7.21
N SER A 160 5.13 0.77 7.21
CA SER A 160 5.86 1.08 5.99
C SER A 160 6.96 0.03 5.77
N ARG A 161 7.32 -0.21 4.51
CA ARG A 161 8.42 -1.15 4.15
C ARG A 161 9.80 -0.50 4.22
N THR A 162 9.88 0.77 4.61
CA THR A 162 11.13 1.53 4.71
C THR A 162 11.74 1.40 6.11
N GLY A 163 13.06 1.51 6.24
CA GLY A 163 13.75 1.55 7.54
C GLY A 163 13.92 0.22 8.28
N ARG A 164 13.68 -0.94 7.63
CA ARG A 164 13.87 -2.26 8.27
C ARG A 164 15.36 -2.66 8.29
N PRO A 165 15.89 -3.16 9.42
CA PRO A 165 17.22 -3.76 9.46
C PRO A 165 17.32 -4.90 8.43
N THR A 166 18.43 -4.94 7.69
CA THR A 166 18.68 -5.96 6.67
C THR A 166 20.02 -6.63 6.94
N LEU A 167 20.03 -7.96 6.95
CA LEU A 167 21.25 -8.76 6.91
C LEU A 167 21.44 -9.27 5.47
N THR A 168 22.57 -8.96 4.85
CA THR A 168 22.83 -9.38 3.46
C THR A 168 24.31 -9.59 3.17
N LYS A 169 24.60 -10.48 2.23
CA LYS A 169 25.90 -10.65 1.57
C LYS A 169 25.90 -10.12 0.14
N VAL A 170 24.82 -9.47 -0.30
CA VAL A 170 24.74 -8.85 -1.62
C VAL A 170 25.57 -7.57 -1.59
N VAL A 171 26.54 -7.45 -2.49
CA VAL A 171 27.33 -6.23 -2.66
C VAL A 171 26.37 -5.06 -2.91
N PRO A 172 26.40 -3.98 -2.09
CA PRO A 172 25.45 -2.89 -2.21
C PRO A 172 25.41 -2.31 -3.63
N PHE A 173 24.20 -1.98 -4.11
CA PHE A 173 23.93 -1.40 -5.43
C PHE A 173 24.34 -2.26 -6.65
N SER A 174 24.68 -3.55 -6.47
CA SER A 174 24.99 -4.47 -7.58
C SER A 174 23.76 -5.07 -8.26
N ALA A 175 22.71 -5.35 -7.49
CA ALA A 175 21.45 -5.88 -8.01
C ALA A 175 20.61 -4.76 -8.64
N PRO A 176 19.79 -5.06 -9.66
CA PRO A 176 18.82 -4.14 -10.21
C PRO A 176 17.84 -3.72 -9.12
N PHE A 177 17.42 -2.45 -9.21
CA PHE A 177 16.53 -1.86 -8.24
C PHE A 177 15.53 -0.95 -8.95
N ALA A 178 14.27 -1.05 -8.54
CA ALA A 178 13.20 -0.13 -8.91
C ALA A 178 12.33 0.14 -7.68
N TRP A 179 11.77 1.35 -7.60
CA TRP A 179 10.80 1.72 -6.57
C TRP A 179 9.37 1.26 -6.88
N SER A 180 9.11 0.82 -8.11
CA SER A 180 7.78 0.41 -8.59
C SER A 180 7.87 -0.72 -9.62
N GLY A 181 6.76 -1.43 -9.81
CA GLY A 181 6.57 -2.47 -10.83
C GLY A 181 7.37 -3.77 -10.62
N ALA A 182 7.31 -4.65 -11.63
CA ALA A 182 7.84 -6.02 -11.62
C ALA A 182 9.38 -6.15 -11.58
N LYS A 183 10.12 -5.05 -11.42
CA LYS A 183 11.58 -5.04 -11.19
C LYS A 183 11.95 -4.46 -9.83
N ALA A 184 10.96 -4.23 -8.96
CA ALA A 184 11.22 -3.86 -7.58
C ALA A 184 12.07 -4.93 -6.88
N ARG A 185 12.75 -4.57 -5.81
CA ARG A 185 13.72 -5.43 -5.09
C ARG A 185 13.17 -6.81 -4.70
N GLU A 186 11.85 -6.94 -4.57
CA GLU A 186 11.13 -8.16 -4.21
C GLU A 186 10.80 -9.06 -5.41
N ALA A 187 10.80 -8.49 -6.62
CA ALA A 187 10.56 -9.19 -7.88
C ALA A 187 11.87 -9.77 -8.43
N ALA A 188 12.44 -10.71 -7.68
CA ALA A 188 13.36 -11.81 -8.06
C ALA A 188 14.27 -11.63 -9.30
N SER A 189 14.89 -10.47 -9.53
CA SER A 189 15.90 -10.35 -10.59
C SER A 189 17.31 -10.54 -10.03
N TYR A 190 17.90 -11.71 -10.31
CA TYR A 190 19.28 -12.04 -9.94
C TYR A 190 20.33 -11.41 -10.87
N LYS A 191 19.90 -10.68 -11.89
CA LYS A 191 20.79 -10.10 -12.91
C LYS A 191 21.77 -9.13 -12.23
N TYR A 192 23.06 -9.18 -12.58
CA TYR A 192 24.12 -8.31 -12.03
C TYR A 192 24.37 -8.39 -10.52
N MET A 193 23.57 -9.14 -9.76
CA MET A 193 23.73 -9.28 -8.33
C MET A 193 25.07 -9.98 -8.03
N LYS A 194 25.89 -9.32 -7.21
CA LYS A 194 27.18 -9.84 -6.75
C LYS A 194 27.09 -10.17 -5.28
N LEU A 195 27.75 -11.24 -4.87
CA LEU A 195 27.88 -11.64 -3.48
C LEU A 195 29.30 -11.32 -2.98
N GLN A 196 29.42 -11.04 -1.68
CA GLN A 196 30.67 -10.93 -0.93
C GLN A 196 30.69 -11.98 0.18
N ASP A 197 31.89 -12.36 0.62
CA ASP A 197 32.06 -13.45 1.59
C ASP A 197 31.52 -13.08 2.98
N GLU A 198 31.77 -11.84 3.41
CA GLU A 198 31.33 -11.32 4.71
C GLU A 198 30.02 -10.53 4.62
N PRO A 199 29.18 -10.51 5.66
CA PRO A 199 28.00 -9.67 5.71
C PRO A 199 28.35 -8.19 5.48
N VAL A 200 27.49 -7.47 4.76
CA VAL A 200 27.65 -6.03 4.52
C VAL A 200 27.63 -5.28 5.84
N THR A 201 28.69 -4.52 6.11
CA THR A 201 28.73 -3.60 7.26
C THR A 201 28.15 -2.24 6.92
N THR A 202 27.81 -1.44 7.93
CA THR A 202 27.39 -0.04 7.73
C THR A 202 28.43 0.77 6.96
N LYS A 203 29.72 0.52 7.19
CA LYS A 203 30.81 1.19 6.49
C LYS A 203 30.84 0.82 5.01
N ASP A 204 30.67 -0.47 4.68
CA ASP A 204 30.64 -0.95 3.29
C ASP A 204 29.46 -0.34 2.54
N TYR A 205 28.28 -0.34 3.17
CA TYR A 205 27.08 0.23 2.58
C TYR A 205 27.22 1.73 2.32
N ASN A 206 27.67 2.51 3.30
CA ASN A 206 27.83 3.96 3.16
C ASN A 206 28.85 4.31 2.08
N SER A 207 29.99 3.61 2.06
CA SER A 207 31.03 3.81 1.03
C SER A 207 30.50 3.49 -0.38
N ALA A 208 29.74 2.40 -0.52
CA ALA A 208 29.12 2.04 -1.78
C ALA A 208 28.01 3.02 -2.19
N GLN A 209 27.27 3.59 -1.23
CA GLN A 209 26.21 4.57 -1.47
C GLN A 209 26.80 5.90 -1.97
N GLU A 210 27.87 6.39 -1.34
CA GLU A 210 28.59 7.58 -1.79
C GLU A 210 29.10 7.40 -3.23
N LYS A 211 29.76 6.27 -3.50
CA LYS A 211 30.23 5.93 -4.84
C LYS A 211 29.09 5.89 -5.86
N TRP A 212 28.01 5.16 -5.54
CA TRP A 212 26.85 5.02 -6.42
C TRP A 212 26.16 6.36 -6.69
N ASN A 213 26.01 7.21 -5.68
CA ASN A 213 25.43 8.54 -5.85
C ASN A 213 26.27 9.42 -6.77
N LYS A 214 27.60 9.37 -6.65
CA LYS A 214 28.51 10.10 -7.53
C LYS A 214 28.41 9.62 -8.97
N GLU A 215 28.53 8.32 -9.20
CA GLU A 215 28.44 7.71 -10.55
C GLU A 215 27.07 7.97 -11.19
N ARG A 216 25.99 7.91 -10.40
CA ARG A 216 24.63 8.22 -10.87
C ARG A 216 24.50 9.69 -11.28
N ALA A 217 25.03 10.62 -10.49
CA ALA A 217 24.98 12.05 -10.82
C ALA A 217 25.75 12.36 -12.11
N GLU A 218 26.95 11.78 -12.26
CA GLU A 218 27.77 11.90 -13.48
C GLU A 218 27.05 11.31 -14.71
N SER A 219 26.48 10.11 -14.58
CA SER A 219 25.73 9.44 -15.64
C SER A 219 24.49 10.23 -16.07
N ASN A 220 23.71 10.72 -15.11
CA ASN A 220 22.51 11.51 -15.39
C ASN A 220 22.85 12.84 -16.08
N LYS A 221 23.92 13.52 -15.64
CA LYS A 221 24.37 14.76 -16.28
C LYS A 221 24.75 14.51 -17.73
N LYS A 222 25.55 13.47 -17.99
CA LYS A 222 25.93 13.08 -19.35
C LYS A 222 24.71 12.78 -20.23
N ALA A 223 23.73 12.03 -19.72
CA ALA A 223 22.52 11.71 -20.45
C ALA A 223 21.67 12.96 -20.77
N GLN A 224 21.63 13.95 -19.87
CA GLN A 224 20.95 15.22 -20.11
C GLN A 224 21.65 16.06 -21.19
N GLU A 225 22.98 16.12 -21.17
CA GLU A 225 23.78 16.78 -22.20
C GLU A 225 23.55 16.14 -23.58
N GLU A 226 23.66 14.80 -23.68
CA GLU A 226 23.43 14.06 -24.92
C GLU A 226 21.98 14.21 -25.45
N LEU A 227 20.99 14.28 -24.55
CA LEU A 227 19.59 14.50 -24.93
C LEU A 227 19.38 15.91 -25.51
N ALA A 228 20.02 16.93 -24.93
CA ALA A 228 19.93 18.30 -25.42
C ALA A 228 20.47 18.44 -26.86
N ASP A 229 21.52 17.68 -27.19
CA ASP A 229 22.07 17.63 -28.54
C ASP A 229 21.19 16.84 -29.53
N HIS A 230 20.29 15.99 -29.03
CA HIS A 230 19.43 15.11 -29.84
C HIS A 230 18.05 15.70 -30.15
N VAL A 231 17.55 16.61 -29.31
CA VAL A 231 16.27 17.30 -29.52
C VAL A 231 16.52 18.57 -30.35
N LYS A 232 16.21 18.51 -31.65
CA LYS A 232 16.14 19.68 -32.56
C LYS A 232 14.75 20.28 -32.59
#